data_AF-A0A354FFJ7-F1
#
_entry.id   AF-A0A354FFJ7-F1
#
_cell.length_a   1.000
_cell.length_b   1.000
_cell.length_c   1.000
_cell.angle_alpha   90.00
_cell.angle_beta   90.00
_cell.angle_gamma   90.00
#
_symmetry.space_group_name_H-M   'P 1'
#
loop_
_entity.id
_entity.type
_entity.pdbx_description
1 polymer ?
#
loop_
_entity_poly.entity_id
_entity_poly.type
_entity_poly.pdbx_seq_one_letter_code
_entity_poly.pdbx_strand_id
1 'polypeptide(L)'
;MKGNKDHNLRVVMIESRDDAYHALADVGCDNSGVKWMIPKAVHRVIRVKKLSVKAAIIIKQEMLSKGGEAALSRGAGNFSVAETDVLLMGTLRQYRELCKKLKMQPFGLRQLADEIQDVLDNFEQKEVRTLRCRDLSLTLGERTLV
;
A
#
# COMPACT_ATOMS: atom_id res chain seq x y z
N MET A 1 25.08 -37.21 17.79
CA MET A 1 24.94 -36.52 16.49
C MET A 1 23.90 -35.42 16.63
N LYS A 2 24.33 -34.17 16.90
CA LYS A 2 23.42 -33.01 16.91
C LYS A 2 23.20 -32.61 15.46
N GLY A 3 22.07 -32.99 14.88
CA GLY A 3 21.69 -32.58 13.53
C GLY A 3 21.62 -31.06 13.49
N ASN A 4 22.49 -30.44 12.70
CA ASN A 4 22.44 -29.02 12.45
C ASN A 4 21.16 -28.75 11.65
N LYS A 5 20.12 -28.26 12.32
CA LYS A 5 18.88 -27.83 11.66
C LYS A 5 19.14 -26.45 11.06
N ASP A 6 19.79 -26.45 9.91
CA ASP A 6 20.03 -25.22 9.16
C ASP A 6 18.70 -24.69 8.60
N HIS A 7 18.45 -23.40 8.82
CA HIS A 7 17.26 -22.72 8.30
C HIS A 7 17.50 -22.34 6.84
N ASN A 8 16.60 -22.73 5.93
CA ASN A 8 16.64 -22.32 4.52
C ASN A 8 15.84 -21.01 4.32
N LEU A 9 16.53 -19.87 4.42
CA LEU A 9 15.94 -18.53 4.34
C LEU A 9 15.95 -18.03 2.88
N ARG A 10 14.81 -17.57 2.38
CA ARG A 10 14.70 -16.88 1.10
C ARG A 10 13.77 -15.68 1.20
N VAL A 11 14.08 -14.62 0.48
CA VAL A 11 13.19 -13.46 0.34
C VAL A 11 12.05 -13.82 -0.60
N VAL A 12 10.82 -13.48 -0.23
CA VAL A 12 9.63 -13.64 -1.08
C VAL A 12 9.11 -12.25 -1.41
N MET A 13 8.98 -11.98 -2.72
CA MET A 13 8.40 -10.73 -3.21
C MET A 13 6.88 -10.87 -3.27
N ILE A 14 6.16 -9.97 -2.62
CA ILE A 14 4.71 -9.95 -2.59
C ILE A 14 4.25 -8.62 -3.17
N GLU A 15 3.90 -8.63 -4.45
CA GLU A 15 3.55 -7.41 -5.18
C GLU A 15 2.04 -7.22 -5.27
N SER A 16 1.22 -8.25 -5.07
CA SER A 16 -0.23 -8.19 -5.17
C SER A 16 -0.93 -9.06 -4.13
N ARG A 17 -2.26 -8.89 -4.00
CA ARG A 17 -3.08 -9.76 -3.15
C ARG A 17 -3.05 -11.22 -3.62
N ASP A 18 -2.91 -11.46 -4.91
CA ASP A 18 -2.81 -12.82 -5.48
C ASP A 18 -1.46 -13.45 -5.09
N ASP A 19 -0.36 -12.72 -5.18
CA ASP A 19 0.95 -13.21 -4.73
C ASP A 19 0.93 -13.51 -3.23
N ALA A 20 0.28 -12.65 -2.44
CA ALA A 20 0.11 -12.87 -1.00
C ALA A 20 -0.71 -14.13 -0.73
N TYR A 21 -1.80 -14.35 -1.48
CA TYR A 21 -2.63 -15.54 -1.36
C TYR A 21 -1.81 -16.80 -1.65
N HIS A 22 -1.09 -16.85 -2.77
CA HIS A 22 -0.27 -17.99 -3.16
C HIS A 22 0.84 -18.26 -2.14
N ALA A 23 1.58 -17.22 -1.73
CA ALA A 23 2.64 -17.35 -0.74
C ALA A 23 2.13 -17.89 0.60
N LEU A 24 0.94 -17.47 1.06
CA LEU A 24 0.34 -17.97 2.30
C LEU A 24 -0.22 -19.39 2.14
N ALA A 25 -0.80 -19.71 0.98
CA ALA A 25 -1.31 -21.04 0.68
C ALA A 25 -0.17 -22.07 0.58
N ASP A 26 0.96 -21.70 -0.03
CA ASP A 26 2.15 -22.55 -0.15
C ASP A 26 2.76 -22.93 1.20
N VAL A 27 2.58 -22.07 2.22
CA VAL A 27 2.98 -22.36 3.62
C VAL A 27 2.00 -23.33 4.30
N GLY A 28 0.82 -23.55 3.72
CA GLY A 28 -0.23 -24.41 4.29
C GLY A 28 -1.13 -23.70 5.29
N CYS A 29 -1.24 -22.38 5.23
CA CYS A 29 -2.20 -21.64 6.06
C CYS A 29 -3.64 -22.01 5.71
N ASP A 30 -4.51 -22.04 6.72
CA ASP A 30 -5.93 -22.30 6.51
C ASP A 30 -6.60 -21.14 5.76
N ASN A 31 -7.68 -21.45 5.03
CA ASN A 31 -8.40 -20.48 4.20
C ASN A 31 -8.90 -19.26 4.98
N SER A 32 -9.23 -19.40 6.27
CA SER A 32 -9.69 -18.28 7.08
C SER A 32 -8.51 -17.36 7.44
N GLY A 33 -7.40 -17.94 7.87
CA GLY A 33 -6.15 -17.23 8.17
C GLY A 33 -5.60 -16.49 6.95
N VAL A 34 -5.62 -17.12 5.77
CA VAL A 34 -5.15 -16.51 4.52
C VAL A 34 -5.89 -15.20 4.23
N LYS A 35 -7.23 -15.20 4.30
CA LYS A 35 -8.05 -14.00 4.06
C LYS A 35 -7.70 -12.84 5.00
N TRP A 36 -7.39 -13.14 6.27
CA TRP A 36 -7.01 -12.13 7.26
C TRP A 36 -5.58 -11.60 7.07
N MET A 37 -4.69 -12.40 6.49
CA MET A 37 -3.26 -12.08 6.37
C MET A 37 -2.88 -11.42 5.04
N ILE A 38 -3.62 -11.67 3.95
CA ILE A 38 -3.39 -11.01 2.66
C ILE A 38 -3.15 -9.50 2.78
N PRO A 39 -4.02 -8.69 3.42
CA PRO A 39 -3.81 -7.24 3.48
C PRO A 39 -2.62 -6.82 4.36
N LYS A 40 -2.04 -7.73 5.15
CA LYS A 40 -0.83 -7.50 5.95
C LYS A 40 0.45 -7.78 5.17
N ALA A 41 0.39 -8.61 4.14
CA ALA A 41 1.55 -9.02 3.35
C ALA A 41 1.86 -8.06 2.19
N VAL A 42 0.86 -7.30 1.72
CA VAL A 42 1.01 -6.40 0.57
C VAL A 42 1.40 -5.00 1.04
N HIS A 43 2.62 -4.56 0.69
CA HIS A 43 3.15 -3.24 1.02
C HIS A 43 3.01 -2.27 -0.16
N ARG A 44 2.67 -1.00 0.14
CA ARG A 44 2.50 0.08 -0.83
C ARG A 44 3.15 1.36 -0.36
N VAL A 45 3.75 2.07 -1.32
CA VAL A 45 4.35 3.38 -1.11
C VAL A 45 3.57 4.41 -1.92
N ILE A 46 3.02 5.43 -1.26
CA ILE A 46 2.20 6.47 -1.88
C ILE A 46 2.84 7.83 -1.63
N ARG A 47 3.05 8.63 -2.67
CA ARG A 47 3.46 10.02 -2.54
C ARG A 47 2.25 10.93 -2.61
N VAL A 48 2.02 11.69 -1.55
CA VAL A 48 1.01 12.76 -1.51
C VAL A 48 1.74 14.10 -1.61
N LYS A 49 1.30 14.97 -2.52
CA LYS A 49 1.93 16.28 -2.75
C LYS A 49 1.11 17.40 -2.14
N LYS A 50 1.79 18.50 -1.78
CA LYS A 50 1.16 19.78 -1.37
C LYS A 50 0.16 19.63 -0.22
N LEU A 51 0.52 18.90 0.82
CA LEU A 51 -0.27 18.86 2.06
C LEU A 51 0.12 20.01 2.97
N SER A 52 -0.86 20.62 3.64
CA SER A 52 -0.57 21.51 4.76
C SER A 52 0.27 20.78 5.81
N VAL A 53 1.22 21.47 6.45
CA VAL A 53 2.08 20.83 7.45
C VAL A 53 1.28 20.22 8.61
N LYS A 54 0.16 20.84 9.00
CA LYS A 54 -0.74 20.28 10.03
C LYS A 54 -1.31 18.92 9.60
N ALA A 55 -1.83 18.82 8.38
CA ALA A 55 -2.35 17.56 7.84
C ALA A 55 -1.24 16.50 7.72
N ALA A 56 -0.07 16.89 7.21
CA ALA A 56 1.07 15.99 7.04
C ALA A 56 1.55 15.37 8.37
N ILE A 57 1.60 16.17 9.43
CA ILE A 57 1.97 15.70 10.78
C ILE A 57 0.91 14.76 11.35
N ILE A 58 -0.38 15.11 11.22
CA ILE A 58 -1.48 14.21 11.66
C ILE A 58 -1.36 12.86 10.96
N ILE A 59 -1.18 12.85 9.64
CA ILE A 59 -1.03 11.62 8.87
C ILE A 59 0.18 10.82 9.33
N LYS A 60 1.32 11.48 9.59
CA LYS A 60 2.50 10.80 10.10
C LYS A 60 2.24 10.14 11.45
N GLN A 61 1.62 10.85 12.39
CA GLN A 61 1.28 10.29 13.70
C GLN A 61 0.31 9.11 13.57
N GLU A 62 -0.71 9.24 12.72
CA GLU A 62 -1.65 8.16 12.45
C GLU A 62 -0.98 6.96 11.77
N MET A 63 -0.03 7.15 10.86
CA MET A 63 0.72 6.05 10.25
C MET A 63 1.58 5.32 11.27
N LEU A 64 2.34 6.05 12.09
CA LEU A 64 3.17 5.47 13.15
C LEU A 64 2.32 4.66 14.14
N SER A 65 1.14 5.16 14.51
CA SER A 65 0.23 4.46 15.44
C SER A 65 -0.26 3.10 14.93
N LYS A 66 -0.16 2.85 13.61
CA LYS A 66 -0.60 1.62 12.94
C LYS A 66 0.59 0.74 12.55
N GLY A 67 1.81 1.15 12.88
CA GLY A 67 3.06 0.50 12.49
C GLY A 67 3.46 0.72 11.03
N GLY A 68 2.89 1.74 10.37
CA GLY A 68 3.36 2.24 9.08
C GLY A 68 4.33 3.39 9.27
N GLU A 69 4.75 4.02 8.17
CA GLU A 69 5.67 5.16 8.19
C GLU A 69 5.22 6.27 7.22
N ALA A 70 5.59 7.51 7.54
CA ALA A 70 5.40 8.65 6.66
C ALA A 70 6.66 9.54 6.68
N ALA A 71 7.36 9.62 5.55
CA ALA A 71 8.48 10.53 5.40
C ALA A 71 7.97 11.95 5.08
N LEU A 72 8.47 12.92 5.83
CA LEU A 72 8.17 14.35 5.69
C LEU A 72 9.46 15.11 5.42
N SER A 73 9.36 16.31 4.84
CA SER A 73 10.50 17.23 4.74
C SER A 73 10.95 17.70 6.13
N ARG A 74 12.23 18.12 6.26
CA ARG A 74 12.72 18.74 7.52
C ARG A 74 11.91 19.98 7.90
N GLY A 75 11.51 20.77 6.90
CA GLY A 75 10.69 21.97 7.05
C GLY A 75 9.31 21.68 7.67
N ALA A 76 8.72 20.51 7.37
CA ALA A 76 7.49 20.09 8.01
C ALA A 76 7.72 19.69 9.47
N GLY A 77 8.85 19.04 9.76
CA GLY A 77 9.21 18.60 11.12
C GLY A 77 9.48 19.76 12.09
N ASN A 78 9.98 20.89 11.60
CA ASN A 78 10.22 22.10 12.41
C ASN A 78 9.20 23.22 12.14
N PHE A 79 8.11 22.93 11.43
CA PHE A 79 7.04 23.88 11.07
C PHE A 79 7.52 25.14 10.32
N SER A 80 8.66 25.07 9.62
CA SER A 80 9.22 26.21 8.87
C SER A 80 8.64 26.37 7.45
N VAL A 81 7.73 25.48 7.04
CA VAL A 81 7.04 25.55 5.74
C VAL A 81 5.52 25.45 5.95
N ALA A 82 4.74 26.04 5.05
CA ALA A 82 3.28 25.95 5.11
C ALA A 82 2.76 24.61 4.55
N GLU A 83 3.45 24.08 3.53
CA GLU A 83 3.09 22.86 2.80
C GLU A 83 4.29 21.94 2.61
N THR A 84 4.03 20.64 2.48
CA THR A 84 5.05 19.61 2.23
C THR A 84 4.47 18.47 1.40
N ASP A 85 5.36 17.76 0.70
CA ASP A 85 5.09 16.42 0.21
C ASP A 85 5.28 15.40 1.34
N VAL A 86 4.58 14.27 1.22
CA VAL A 86 4.62 13.14 2.16
C VAL A 86 4.79 11.84 1.39
N LEU A 87 5.71 10.98 1.82
CA LEU A 87 5.83 9.61 1.31
C LEU A 87 5.31 8.64 2.36
N LEU A 88 4.12 8.09 2.12
CA LEU A 88 3.47 7.08 2.96
C LEU A 88 4.01 5.70 2.60
N MET A 89 4.27 4.88 3.60
CA MET A 89 4.77 3.52 3.45
C MET A 89 4.01 2.63 4.43
N GLY A 90 3.32 1.61 3.93
CA GLY A 90 2.57 0.71 4.79
C GLY A 90 1.90 -0.44 4.04
N THR A 91 1.32 -1.34 4.81
CA THR A 91 0.53 -2.46 4.29
C THR A 91 -0.88 -2.00 3.93
N LEU A 92 -1.58 -2.75 3.07
CA LEU A 92 -2.99 -2.48 2.74
C LEU A 92 -3.87 -2.41 4.00
N ARG A 93 -3.60 -3.24 5.01
CA ARG A 93 -4.30 -3.19 6.31
C ARG A 93 -4.12 -1.84 7.00
N GLN A 94 -2.89 -1.33 7.05
CA GLN A 94 -2.57 -0.06 7.70
C GLN A 94 -3.23 1.11 6.97
N TYR A 95 -3.23 1.12 5.63
CA TYR A 95 -3.94 2.14 4.86
C TYR A 95 -5.45 2.13 5.11
N ARG A 96 -6.09 0.96 5.19
CA ARG A 96 -7.53 0.87 5.53
C ARG A 96 -7.81 1.48 6.91
N GLU A 97 -6.96 1.21 7.89
CA GLU A 97 -7.10 1.79 9.24
C GLU A 97 -6.82 3.29 9.26
N LEU A 98 -5.83 3.77 8.49
CA LEU A 98 -5.55 5.18 8.28
C LEU A 98 -6.76 5.91 7.70
N CYS A 99 -7.31 5.42 6.59
CA CYS A 99 -8.42 6.08 5.89
C CYS A 99 -9.65 6.19 6.79
N LYS A 100 -9.96 5.16 7.59
CA LYS A 100 -11.04 5.22 8.59
C LYS A 100 -10.83 6.36 9.59
N LYS A 101 -9.60 6.55 10.09
CA LYS A 101 -9.28 7.62 11.04
C LYS A 101 -9.31 9.00 10.39
N LEU A 102 -8.71 9.16 9.20
CA LEU A 102 -8.67 10.42 8.48
C LEU A 102 -10.08 10.95 8.12
N LYS A 103 -11.04 10.06 7.80
CA LYS A 103 -12.44 10.43 7.53
C LYS A 103 -13.15 11.12 8.70
N MET A 104 -12.66 10.94 9.93
CA MET A 104 -13.22 11.56 11.14
C MET A 104 -12.51 12.86 11.52
N GLN A 105 -11.40 13.21 10.86
CA GLN A 105 -10.57 14.36 11.20
C GLN A 105 -10.96 15.61 10.37
N PRO A 106 -10.78 16.82 10.92
CA PRO A 106 -10.92 18.08 10.18
C PRO A 106 -9.79 18.28 9.14
N PHE A 107 -9.73 19.46 8.52
CA PHE A 107 -8.65 19.89 7.60
C PHE A 107 -8.59 19.17 6.24
N GLY A 108 -9.74 18.77 5.68
CA GLY A 108 -9.79 18.14 4.35
C GLY A 108 -9.28 16.70 4.30
N LEU A 109 -8.93 16.10 5.45
CA LEU A 109 -8.40 14.73 5.54
C LEU A 109 -9.40 13.67 5.09
N ARG A 110 -10.71 13.97 5.13
CA ARG A 110 -11.74 13.09 4.57
C ARG A 110 -11.57 12.88 3.07
N GLN A 111 -11.39 13.96 2.31
CA GLN A 111 -11.19 13.87 0.87
C GLN A 111 -9.88 13.12 0.55
N LEU A 112 -8.80 13.43 1.27
CA LEU A 112 -7.54 12.72 1.11
C LEU A 112 -7.68 11.21 1.38
N ALA A 113 -8.49 10.81 2.36
CA ALA A 113 -8.74 9.42 2.66
C ALA A 113 -9.45 8.68 1.51
N ASP A 114 -10.40 9.36 0.86
CA ASP A 114 -11.08 8.83 -0.32
C ASP A 114 -10.09 8.71 -1.50
N GLU A 115 -9.29 9.75 -1.76
CA GLU A 115 -8.26 9.73 -2.82
C GLU A 115 -7.20 8.63 -2.61
N ILE A 116 -6.75 8.41 -1.38
CA ILE A 116 -5.81 7.31 -1.05
C ILE A 116 -6.45 5.95 -1.35
N GLN A 117 -7.73 5.78 -0.97
CA GLN A 117 -8.46 4.54 -1.19
C GLN A 117 -8.64 4.27 -2.68
N ASP A 118 -9.02 5.30 -3.45
CA ASP A 118 -9.19 5.20 -4.91
C ASP A 118 -7.88 4.86 -5.62
N VAL A 119 -6.75 5.50 -5.24
CA VAL A 119 -5.44 5.18 -5.81
C VAL A 119 -5.05 3.73 -5.53
N LEU A 120 -5.29 3.24 -4.31
CA LEU A 120 -5.00 1.86 -3.95
C LEU A 120 -5.88 0.88 -4.72
N ASP A 121 -7.18 1.13 -4.80
CA ASP A 121 -8.11 0.23 -5.46
C ASP A 121 -7.88 0.20 -6.98
N ASN A 122 -7.58 1.34 -7.60
CA ASN A 122 -7.20 1.41 -9.02
C ASN A 122 -5.86 0.70 -9.29
N PHE A 123 -4.92 0.74 -8.35
CA PHE A 123 -3.65 0.03 -8.50
C PHE A 123 -3.81 -1.48 -8.37
N GLU A 124 -4.73 -1.96 -7.52
CA GLU A 124 -5.03 -3.40 -7.40
C GLU A 124 -5.84 -3.92 -8.59
N GLN A 125 -6.61 -3.06 -9.26
CA GLN A 125 -7.34 -3.45 -10.47
C GLN A 125 -6.36 -3.57 -11.64
N LYS A 126 -5.98 -4.82 -11.96
CA LYS A 126 -5.42 -5.17 -13.26
C LYS A 126 -6.50 -4.97 -14.32
N GLU A 127 -6.71 -3.75 -14.78
CA GLU A 127 -7.59 -3.53 -15.92
C GLU A 127 -6.89 -4.05 -17.18
N VAL A 128 -7.25 -5.28 -17.55
CA VAL A 128 -6.97 -5.81 -18.88
C VAL A 128 -7.80 -4.99 -19.86
N ARG A 129 -7.14 -4.12 -20.63
CA ARG A 129 -7.80 -3.23 -21.58
C ARG A 129 -7.47 -3.68 -22.99
N THR A 130 -8.47 -4.08 -23.75
CA THR A 130 -8.30 -4.35 -25.18
C THR A 130 -8.54 -3.07 -25.97
N LEU A 131 -7.47 -2.47 -26.48
CA LEU A 131 -7.57 -1.39 -27.47
C LEU A 131 -7.88 -2.00 -28.83
N ARG A 132 -9.07 -1.70 -29.37
CA ARG A 132 -9.42 -2.04 -30.76
C ARG A 132 -9.05 -0.88 -31.68
N CYS A 133 -8.16 -1.15 -32.63
CA CYS A 133 -7.68 -0.24 -33.64
C CYS A 133 -8.01 -0.80 -35.03
N ARG A 134 -9.18 -0.45 -35.58
CA ARG A 134 -9.72 -1.01 -36.84
C ARG A 134 -9.72 -2.55 -36.81
N ASP A 135 -8.80 -3.18 -37.54
CA ASP A 135 -8.69 -4.64 -37.67
C ASP A 135 -7.70 -5.27 -36.67
N LEU A 136 -7.04 -4.44 -35.85
CA LEU A 136 -6.06 -4.87 -34.86
C LEU A 136 -6.61 -4.72 -33.44
N SER A 137 -6.37 -5.69 -32.58
CA SER A 137 -6.66 -5.60 -31.16
C SER A 137 -5.38 -5.75 -30.35
N LEU A 138 -5.10 -4.80 -29.47
CA LEU A 138 -3.98 -4.85 -28.52
C LEU A 138 -4.53 -5.00 -27.11
N THR A 139 -4.28 -6.14 -26.47
CA THR A 139 -4.61 -6.37 -25.06
C THR A 139 -3.49 -5.82 -24.19
N LEU A 140 -3.79 -4.78 -23.43
CA LEU A 140 -2.91 -4.18 -22.43
C LEU A 140 -3.21 -4.79 -21.05
N GLY A 141 -2.18 -5.00 -20.23
CA GLY A 141 -2.34 -5.48 -18.85
C GLY A 141 -2.05 -6.97 -18.65
N GLU A 142 -1.79 -7.73 -19.72
CA GLU A 142 -1.20 -9.07 -19.63
C GLU A 142 0.32 -8.99 -19.51
N ARG A 143 0.95 -9.95 -18.81
CA ARG A 143 2.42 -10.04 -18.73
C ARG A 143 2.97 -10.24 -20.15
N THR A 144 3.88 -9.38 -20.57
CA THR A 144 4.63 -9.56 -21.82
C THR A 144 5.37 -10.90 -21.74
N LEU A 145 5.06 -11.83 -22.66
CA LEU A 145 5.89 -13.01 -22.87
C LEU A 145 7.21 -12.53 -23.48
N VAL A 146 8.28 -12.58 -22.69
CA VAL A 146 9.67 -12.43 -23.18
C VAL A 146 10.26 -13.82 -23.35
#